data_AF-A0A522X499-F1
#
_entry.id   AF-A0A522X499-F1
#
_cell.length_a   1.000
_cell.length_b   1.000
_cell.length_c   1.000
_cell.angle_alpha   90.00
_cell.angle_beta   90.00
_cell.angle_gamma   90.00
#
_symmetry.space_group_name_H-M   'P 1'
#
loop_
_entity.id
_entity.type
_entity.pdbx_description
1 polymer ?
#
loop_
_entity_poly.entity_id
_entity_poly.type
_entity_poly.pdbx_seq_one_letter_code
_entity_poly.pdbx_strand_id
1 'polypeptide(L)'
;MAMHNPPHPGAFIQEVYLAPNEISCRELALKLGVAASTLNRVLNETSGVSPEMALRLSKALGRSPESWLTMQDNYDLWQAKQTVNLKKIRKIEFKYA
;
A
#
# COMPACT_ATOMS: atom_id res chain seq x y z
N MET A 1 10.66 8.04 -13.40
CA MET A 1 11.77 7.29 -12.75
C MET A 1 11.13 6.34 -11.74
N ALA A 2 11.54 5.07 -11.70
CA ALA A 2 11.05 4.16 -10.67
C ALA A 2 11.63 4.60 -9.32
N MET A 3 10.79 4.78 -8.30
CA MET A 3 11.24 5.14 -6.95
C MET A 3 12.11 4.01 -6.41
N HIS A 4 13.28 4.35 -5.86
CA HIS A 4 14.15 3.41 -5.18
C HIS A 4 13.59 3.20 -3.77
N ASN A 5 13.21 1.95 -3.42
CA ASN A 5 12.59 1.58 -2.14
C ASN A 5 11.31 2.38 -1.82
N PRO A 6 10.22 2.19 -2.60
CA PRO A 6 8.94 2.82 -2.31
C PRO A 6 8.43 2.37 -0.93
N PRO A 7 7.87 3.28 -0.11
CA PRO A 7 7.39 2.95 1.23
C PRO A 7 6.11 2.09 1.17
N HIS A 8 5.94 1.21 2.15
CA HIS A 8 4.66 0.53 2.35
C HIS A 8 3.57 1.56 2.68
N PRO A 9 2.33 1.43 2.16
CA PRO A 9 1.25 2.37 2.50
C PRO A 9 1.01 2.53 4.00
N GLY A 10 1.22 1.47 4.79
CA GLY A 10 1.13 1.51 6.25
C GLY A 10 2.10 2.49 6.90
N ALA A 11 3.39 2.40 6.57
CA ALA A 11 4.40 3.34 7.04
C ALA A 11 4.08 4.77 6.61
N PHE A 12 3.68 4.95 5.35
CA PHE A 12 3.27 6.26 4.84
C PHE A 12 2.07 6.83 5.61
N ILE A 13 1.06 6.03 5.93
CA ILE A 13 -0.09 6.46 6.75
C ILE A 13 0.41 6.91 8.13
N GLN A 14 1.29 6.13 8.75
CA GLN A 14 1.81 6.42 10.09
C GLN A 14 2.61 7.73 10.13
N GLU A 15 3.53 7.93 9.19
CA GLU A 15 4.43 9.09 9.16
C GLU A 15 3.75 10.37 8.68
N VAL A 16 2.83 10.27 7.70
CA VAL A 16 2.25 11.45 7.04
C VAL A 16 0.93 11.89 7.68
N TYR A 17 0.15 10.94 8.22
CA TYR A 17 -1.17 11.24 8.76
C TYR A 17 -1.27 11.07 10.27
N LEU A 18 -0.82 9.94 10.85
CA LEU A 18 -1.08 9.67 12.26
C LEU A 18 -0.15 10.46 13.18
N ALA A 19 1.17 10.32 13.01
CA ALA A 19 2.15 10.93 13.90
C ALA A 19 2.07 12.47 13.93
N PRO A 20 1.92 13.19 12.79
CA PRO A 20 1.84 14.65 12.82
C PRO A 20 0.53 15.21 13.39
N ASN A 21 -0.54 14.40 13.41
CA ASN A 21 -1.87 14.82 13.88
C ASN A 21 -2.26 14.18 15.21
N GLU A 22 -1.33 13.45 15.86
CA GLU A 22 -1.55 12.73 17.12
C GLU A 22 -2.75 11.77 17.08
N ILE A 23 -3.09 11.25 15.89
CA ILE A 23 -4.22 10.34 15.69
C ILE A 23 -3.79 8.92 16.05
N SER A 24 -4.55 8.28 16.94
CA SER A 24 -4.31 6.89 17.30
C SER A 24 -4.76 5.90 16.22
N CYS A 25 -4.11 4.74 16.14
CA CYS A 25 -4.57 3.63 15.28
C CYS A 25 -6.04 3.26 15.56
N ARG A 26 -6.45 3.25 16.83
CA ARG A 26 -7.85 2.92 17.21
C ARG A 26 -8.83 3.95 16.64
N GLU A 27 -8.50 5.23 16.71
CA GLU A 27 -9.33 6.30 16.19
C GLU A 27 -9.50 6.19 14.67
N LEU A 28 -8.40 6.03 13.92
CA LEU A 28 -8.49 5.86 12.47
C LEU A 28 -9.26 4.58 12.11
N ALA A 29 -9.03 3.47 12.81
CA ALA A 29 -9.77 2.23 12.55
C ALA A 29 -11.28 2.39 12.70
N LEU A 30 -11.73 3.16 13.70
CA LEU A 30 -13.14 3.50 13.88
C LEU A 30 -13.67 4.33 12.69
N LYS A 31 -12.92 5.35 12.23
CA LYS A 31 -13.31 6.17 11.06
C LYS A 31 -13.35 5.37 9.77
N LEU A 32 -12.46 4.39 9.62
CA LEU A 32 -12.43 3.47 8.49
C LEU A 32 -13.52 2.39 8.57
N GLY A 33 -14.16 2.21 9.72
CA GLY A 33 -15.16 1.16 9.95
C GLY A 33 -14.57 -0.25 9.89
N VAL A 34 -13.35 -0.44 10.42
CA VAL A 34 -12.63 -1.72 10.47
C VAL A 34 -12.17 -2.03 11.89
N ALA A 35 -11.90 -3.31 12.18
CA ALA A 35 -11.29 -3.66 13.46
C ALA A 35 -9.89 -3.03 13.59
N ALA A 36 -9.54 -2.54 14.79
CA ALA A 36 -8.22 -1.94 15.06
C ALA A 36 -7.07 -2.90 14.73
N SER A 37 -7.25 -4.21 14.95
CA SER A 37 -6.26 -5.23 14.57
C SER A 37 -6.00 -5.28 13.06
N THR A 38 -7.01 -4.99 12.23
CA THR A 38 -6.87 -4.96 10.77
C THR A 38 -6.04 -3.77 10.33
N LEU A 39 -6.36 -2.57 10.82
CA LEU A 39 -5.55 -1.39 10.53
C LEU A 39 -4.12 -1.55 11.10
N ASN A 40 -3.97 -2.09 12.31
CA ASN A 40 -2.67 -2.28 12.93
C ASN A 40 -1.75 -3.19 12.10
N ARG A 41 -2.28 -4.24 11.46
CA ARG A 41 -1.47 -5.06 10.56
C ARG A 41 -0.98 -4.28 9.33
N VAL A 42 -1.83 -3.39 8.79
CA VAL A 42 -1.46 -2.51 7.67
C VAL A 42 -0.36 -1.54 8.11
N LEU A 43 -0.54 -0.85 9.25
CA LEU A 43 0.44 0.10 9.77
C LEU A 43 1.80 -0.52 10.06
N ASN A 44 1.82 -1.75 10.60
CA ASN A 44 3.07 -2.50 10.83
C ASN A 44 3.63 -3.22 9.59
N GLU A 45 3.13 -2.91 8.40
CA GLU A 45 3.59 -3.49 7.13
C GLU A 45 3.44 -5.02 7.01
N THR A 46 2.60 -5.63 7.85
CA THR A 46 2.33 -7.09 7.85
C THR A 46 1.11 -7.47 7.01
N SER A 47 0.40 -6.49 6.45
CA SER A 47 -0.71 -6.69 5.51
C SER A 47 -0.76 -5.51 4.56
N GLY A 48 -1.01 -5.77 3.28
CA GLY A 48 -1.17 -4.72 2.28
C GLY A 48 -2.53 -4.02 2.34
N VAL A 49 -2.64 -2.94 1.56
CA VAL A 49 -3.91 -2.24 1.31
C VAL A 49 -4.68 -2.96 0.20
N SER A 50 -5.84 -3.52 0.55
CA SER A 50 -6.80 -4.08 -0.41
C SER A 50 -7.59 -2.98 -1.13
N PRO A 51 -8.28 -3.27 -2.25
CA PRO A 51 -9.18 -2.31 -2.90
C PRO A 51 -10.28 -1.78 -1.97
N GLU A 52 -10.83 -2.62 -1.10
CA GLU A 52 -11.82 -2.19 -0.10
C GLU A 52 -11.21 -1.21 0.91
N MET A 53 -10.00 -1.51 1.40
CA MET A 53 -9.29 -0.60 2.30
C MET A 53 -8.91 0.71 1.61
N ALA A 54 -8.52 0.67 0.33
CA ALA A 54 -8.23 1.86 -0.46
C ALA A 54 -9.44 2.79 -0.59
N LEU A 55 -10.65 2.25 -0.80
CA LEU A 55 -11.88 3.03 -0.80
C LEU A 55 -12.14 3.70 0.58
N ARG A 56 -11.95 2.95 1.67
CA ARG A 56 -12.11 3.45 3.04
C ARG A 56 -11.09 4.54 3.36
N LEU A 57 -9.81 4.34 3.02
CA LEU A 57 -8.73 5.32 3.20
C LEU A 57 -8.97 6.57 2.36
N SER A 58 -9.39 6.43 1.10
CA SER A 58 -9.75 7.56 0.24
C SER A 58 -10.81 8.44 0.89
N LYS A 59 -11.85 7.83 1.47
CA LYS A 59 -12.92 8.55 2.15
C LYS A 59 -12.46 9.21 3.45
N ALA A 60 -11.58 8.58 4.22
CA ALA A 60 -11.18 9.04 5.56
C ALA A 60 -9.98 10.00 5.57
N LEU A 61 -8.99 9.78 4.70
CA LEU A 61 -7.70 10.51 4.66
C LEU A 61 -7.49 11.28 3.34
N GLY A 62 -8.37 11.11 2.36
CA GLY A 62 -8.21 11.66 1.01
C GLY A 62 -7.33 10.80 0.11
N ARG A 63 -6.85 11.40 -1.00
CA ARG A 63 -6.26 10.73 -2.18
C ARG A 63 -7.29 9.83 -2.88
N SER A 64 -7.01 9.43 -4.12
CA SER A 64 -7.87 8.49 -4.83
C SER A 64 -7.60 7.05 -4.35
N PRO A 65 -8.58 6.13 -4.42
CA PRO A 65 -8.35 4.71 -4.14
C PRO A 65 -7.21 4.12 -4.98
N GLU A 66 -7.13 4.50 -6.25
CA GLU A 66 -6.08 4.06 -7.19
C GLU A 66 -4.71 4.55 -6.74
N SER A 67 -4.62 5.73 -6.13
CA SER A 67 -3.37 6.25 -5.59
C SER A 67 -2.86 5.43 -4.39
N TRP A 68 -3.78 4.90 -3.56
CA TRP A 68 -3.45 3.97 -2.49
C TRP A 68 -2.99 2.62 -3.03
N LEU A 69 -3.72 2.08 -4.01
CA LEU A 69 -3.36 0.82 -4.67
C LEU A 69 -2.03 0.90 -5.41
N THR A 70 -1.78 1.99 -6.15
CA THR A 70 -0.50 2.21 -6.85
C THR A 70 0.67 2.25 -5.87
N MET A 71 0.48 2.80 -4.67
CA MET A 71 1.51 2.79 -3.64
C MET A 71 1.80 1.36 -3.15
N GLN A 72 0.76 0.57 -2.91
CA GLN A 72 0.89 -0.85 -2.57
C GLN A 72 1.61 -1.63 -3.68
N ASP A 73 1.16 -1.48 -4.93
CA ASP A 73 1.74 -2.16 -6.09
C ASP A 73 3.22 -1.83 -6.26
N ASN A 74 3.59 -0.55 -6.06
CA ASN A 74 4.99 -0.14 -6.12
C ASN A 74 5.83 -0.79 -5.03
N TYR A 75 5.34 -0.84 -3.79
CA TYR A 75 5.99 -1.55 -2.69
C TYR A 75 6.15 -3.04 -3.00
N ASP A 76 5.06 -3.72 -3.34
CA ASP A 76 5.03 -5.16 -3.58
C ASP A 76 5.95 -5.54 -4.76
N LEU A 77 5.93 -4.76 -5.84
CA LEU A 77 6.81 -4.97 -6.98
C LEU A 77 8.28 -4.75 -6.63
N TRP A 78 8.60 -3.77 -5.78
CA TRP A 78 9.97 -3.56 -5.32
C TRP A 78 10.47 -4.72 -4.45
N GLN A 79 9.65 -5.20 -3.52
CA GLN A 79 9.95 -6.38 -2.68
C GLN A 79 10.15 -7.64 -3.55
N ALA A 80 9.25 -7.87 -4.50
CA ALA A 80 9.34 -8.99 -5.44
C ALA A 80 10.64 -8.94 -6.27
N LYS A 81 11.07 -7.75 -6.71
CA LYS A 81 12.33 -7.59 -7.45
C LYS A 81 13.57 -8.01 -6.67
N GLN A 82 13.53 -8.00 -5.33
CA GLN A 82 14.67 -8.44 -4.51
C GLN A 82 14.80 -9.96 -4.45
N THR A 83 13.70 -10.69 -4.63
CA THR A 83 13.62 -12.13 -4.33
C THR A 83 13.35 -13.00 -5.55
N VAL A 84 12.61 -12.48 -6.54
CA VAL A 84 12.19 -13.25 -7.71
C VAL A 84 13.33 -13.40 -8.70
N ASN A 85 13.68 -14.66 -9.01
CA ASN A 85 14.67 -14.98 -10.03
C ASN A 85 14.05 -15.08 -11.43
N LEU A 86 14.30 -14.07 -12.27
CA LEU A 86 13.77 -13.98 -13.63
C LEU A 86 14.67 -14.61 -14.70
N LYS A 87 15.82 -15.23 -14.36
CA LYS A 87 16.84 -15.70 -15.34
C LYS A 87 16.31 -16.66 -16.41
N LYS A 88 15.30 -17.46 -16.09
CA LYS A 88 14.71 -18.45 -17.01
C LYS A 88 13.52 -17.90 -17.82
N ILE A 89 13.06 -16.69 -17.51
CA ILE A 89 11.90 -16.08 -18.17
C ILE A 89 12.35 -15.43 -19.47
N ARG A 90 11.57 -15.63 -20.54
CA ARG A 90 11.83 -15.10 -21.87
C ARG A 90 10.68 -14.22 -22.33
N LYS A 91 11.00 -13.17 -23.06
CA LYS A 91 10.00 -12.28 -23.66
C LYS A 91 9.24 -13.04 -24.77
N ILE A 92 7.92 -12.88 -24.79
CA ILE A 92 7.07 -13.36 -25.89
C ILE A 92 7.00 -12.24 -26.94
N GLU A 93 7.19 -12.60 -28.21
CA GLU A 93 6.95 -11.70 -29.33
C GLU A 93 5.53 -11.89 -29.85
N PHE A 94 4.74 -10.81 -29.85
CA PHE A 94 3.39 -10.82 -30.39
C PHE A 94 3.44 -10.39 -31.86
N LYS A 95 2.86 -11.21 -32.75
CA LYS A 95 2.94 -11.01 -34.22
C LYS A 95 1.93 -10.01 -34.78
N TYR A 96 1.13 -9.35 -33.94
CA TYR A 96 0.15 -8.36 -34.39
C TYR A 96 0.10 -7.20 -33.39
N ALA A 97 0.78 -6.12 -33.76
CA ALA A 97 0.58 -4.76 -33.26
C ALA A 97 0.69 -3.82 -34.47
#